data_AF-U2K790-F1
#
_entry.id   AF-U2K790-F1
#
_cell.length_a   1.000
_cell.length_b   1.000
_cell.length_c   1.000
_cell.angle_alpha   90.00
_cell.angle_beta   90.00
_cell.angle_gamma   90.00
#
_symmetry.space_group_name_H-M   'P 1'
#
loop_
_entity.id
_entity.type
_entity.pdbx_description
1 polymer ?
#
loop_
_entity_poly.entity_id
_entity_poly.type
_entity_poly.pdbx_seq_one_letter_code
_entity_poly.pdbx_strand_id
1 'polypeptide(L)'
;MRKLYTLENISISFEELNATWKCDKRYGVDTLRRFVALNKCAFDFIGVRANIDSSLGKALLQLSTSNYAGSIPLLSPKDGKPYEDLTIRGRFREDISGLLTFVQGSLLPEYHSSLPDIQDSTVEPPFYFECCRFIDFWKHVERSQWCKFEVIDRDRDLPTSGTRWEVYAQRSFAPEMAMRYLTRENRLSKLHSEFKQLVTVLLFAISEVQKIQTPIAVRSRYLTQIARLSSIYGHTSRLRLCDTFVEHASDPMVIREAKRLANVILQNQRRIKRAWRVNYADLFEHYVQLLFKEIARKRHYSIACNPRYSISGSSPAWSLRYLEPDLVVYKDDCQYIIDAKYKSHMFNREKISGDLKESFRSDLHQVLAYSSFGITPNKRAILVYPATDFISQKLQISNPLTRAFTDVHLVGISLNIASIEDTKLELGKLID
;
A
#
# COMPACT_ATOMS: atom_id res chain seq x y z
N MET A 1 -11.96 9.04 -21.14
CA MET A 1 -10.66 8.48 -21.57
C MET A 1 -10.45 7.11 -20.93
N ARG A 2 -9.73 6.23 -21.63
CA ARG A 2 -9.73 4.77 -21.46
C ARG A 2 -9.14 4.31 -20.13
N LYS A 3 -9.66 3.19 -19.62
CA LYS A 3 -8.97 2.37 -18.61
C LYS A 3 -7.75 1.75 -19.30
N LEU A 4 -6.55 2.07 -18.81
CA LEU A 4 -5.32 1.47 -19.31
C LEU A 4 -4.92 0.27 -18.45
N TYR A 5 -4.10 -0.60 -19.00
CA TYR A 5 -3.52 -1.72 -18.28
C TYR A 5 -2.03 -1.51 -18.02
N THR A 6 -1.47 -2.18 -17.02
CA THR A 6 -0.02 -2.21 -16.77
C THR A 6 0.72 -2.87 -17.94
N LEU A 7 1.92 -2.36 -18.25
CA LEU A 7 2.78 -2.85 -19.35
C LEU A 7 2.10 -2.84 -20.74
N GLU A 8 1.31 -1.81 -21.01
CA GLU A 8 0.56 -1.62 -22.25
C GLU A 8 1.11 -0.43 -23.05
N ASN A 9 1.18 -0.59 -24.37
CA ASN A 9 1.53 0.48 -25.31
C ASN A 9 0.31 0.81 -26.15
N ILE A 10 -0.13 2.07 -26.12
CA ILE A 10 -1.30 2.55 -26.87
C ILE A 10 -0.93 3.79 -27.67
N SER A 11 -1.39 3.83 -28.91
CA SER A 11 -1.35 5.01 -29.77
C SER A 11 -2.75 5.60 -29.89
N ILE A 12 -2.90 6.88 -29.56
CA ILE A 12 -4.17 7.61 -29.63
C ILE A 12 -4.01 8.74 -30.65
N SER A 13 -4.97 8.89 -31.56
CA SER A 13 -4.95 9.99 -32.52
C SER A 13 -5.35 11.31 -31.86
N PHE A 14 -4.75 12.41 -32.31
CA PHE A 14 -5.16 13.74 -31.86
C PHE A 14 -6.64 14.02 -32.15
N GLU A 15 -7.19 13.49 -33.25
CA GLU A 15 -8.60 13.64 -33.61
C GLU A 15 -9.53 13.05 -32.53
N GLU A 16 -9.18 11.88 -31.97
CA GLU A 16 -9.93 11.23 -30.88
C GLU A 16 -9.87 12.06 -29.59
N LEU A 17 -8.69 12.60 -29.24
CA LEU A 17 -8.52 13.45 -28.05
C LEU A 17 -9.19 14.82 -28.22
N ASN A 18 -9.17 15.37 -29.43
CA ASN A 18 -9.71 16.69 -29.72
C ASN A 18 -11.25 16.71 -29.80
N ALA A 19 -11.91 15.56 -30.00
CA ALA A 19 -13.35 15.44 -29.82
C ALA A 19 -13.78 15.90 -28.41
N THR A 20 -12.90 15.69 -27.43
CA THR A 20 -13.11 16.01 -26.04
C THR A 20 -12.59 17.40 -25.66
N TRP A 21 -11.36 17.73 -26.09
CA TRP A 21 -10.72 19.00 -25.71
C TRP A 21 -11.22 20.22 -26.49
N LYS A 22 -11.81 20.02 -27.68
CA LYS A 22 -12.31 21.09 -28.58
C LYS A 22 -11.28 22.22 -28.81
N CYS A 23 -10.03 21.84 -29.01
CA CYS A 23 -8.89 22.73 -29.33
C CYS A 23 -8.75 22.93 -30.86
N ASP A 24 -7.98 23.94 -31.26
CA ASP A 24 -7.75 24.23 -32.68
C ASP A 24 -7.00 23.07 -33.37
N LYS A 25 -7.60 22.54 -34.45
CA LYS A 25 -7.06 21.42 -35.22
C LYS A 25 -5.74 21.74 -35.92
N ARG A 26 -5.45 23.03 -36.16
CA ARG A 26 -4.24 23.49 -36.86
C ARG A 26 -2.97 23.31 -36.01
N TYR A 27 -3.10 23.29 -34.69
CA TYR A 27 -1.98 23.22 -33.74
C TYR A 27 -1.97 21.92 -32.92
N GLY A 28 -2.29 20.79 -33.57
CA GLY A 28 -2.44 19.50 -32.88
C GLY A 28 -1.18 19.05 -32.15
N VAL A 29 -0.01 19.19 -32.77
CA VAL A 29 1.28 18.78 -32.18
C VAL A 29 1.64 19.64 -30.96
N ASP A 30 1.46 20.96 -31.04
CA ASP A 30 1.77 21.87 -29.93
C ASP A 30 0.78 21.72 -28.77
N THR A 31 -0.49 21.43 -29.08
CA THR A 31 -1.50 21.09 -28.06
C THR A 31 -1.13 19.80 -27.32
N LEU A 32 -0.64 18.78 -28.03
CA LEU A 32 -0.13 17.55 -27.40
C LEU A 32 1.12 17.81 -26.57
N ARG A 33 2.07 18.61 -27.05
CA ARG A 33 3.25 19.00 -26.26
C ARG A 33 2.86 19.71 -24.97
N ARG A 34 1.89 20.64 -25.04
CA ARG A 34 1.36 21.33 -23.87
C ARG A 34 0.66 20.37 -22.91
N PHE A 35 -0.13 19.42 -23.43
CA PHE A 35 -0.76 18.38 -22.63
C PHE A 35 0.27 17.53 -21.88
N VAL A 36 1.32 17.05 -22.57
CA VAL A 36 2.38 16.26 -21.96
C VAL A 36 3.16 17.07 -20.92
N ALA A 37 3.44 18.35 -21.20
CA ALA A 37 4.13 19.22 -20.25
C ALA A 37 3.33 19.48 -18.97
N LEU A 38 2.02 19.76 -19.10
CA LEU A 38 1.14 20.00 -17.94
C LEU A 38 0.96 18.76 -17.06
N ASN A 39 0.91 17.58 -17.68
CA ASN A 39 0.68 16.31 -16.99
C ASN A 39 1.96 15.55 -16.64
N LYS A 40 3.14 16.14 -16.88
CA LYS A 40 4.43 15.48 -16.66
C LYS A 40 4.58 14.91 -15.25
N CYS A 41 4.28 15.71 -14.21
CA CYS A 41 4.35 15.24 -12.83
C CYS A 41 3.40 14.07 -12.54
N ALA A 42 2.21 14.07 -13.15
CA ALA A 42 1.23 13.00 -12.98
C ALA A 42 1.68 11.71 -13.71
N PHE A 43 2.21 11.85 -14.92
CA PHE A 43 2.78 10.75 -15.71
C PHE A 43 4.03 10.15 -15.07
N ASP A 44 4.95 10.99 -14.58
CA ASP A 44 6.14 10.53 -13.86
C ASP A 44 5.75 9.80 -12.58
N PHE A 45 4.72 10.29 -11.86
CA PHE A 45 4.19 9.61 -10.68
C PHE A 45 3.61 8.24 -11.02
N ILE A 46 2.71 8.10 -11.99
CA ILE A 46 2.15 6.76 -12.30
C ILE A 46 3.06 5.92 -13.22
N GLY A 47 4.23 6.44 -13.59
CA GLY A 47 5.19 5.76 -14.47
C GLY A 47 4.66 5.54 -15.89
N VAL A 48 3.96 6.53 -16.47
CA VAL A 48 3.56 6.53 -17.88
C VAL A 48 4.57 7.34 -18.68
N ARG A 49 5.07 6.79 -19.77
CA ARG A 49 5.88 7.52 -20.75
C ARG A 49 4.99 7.97 -21.90
N ALA A 50 4.97 9.28 -22.15
CA ALA A 50 4.21 9.88 -23.23
C ALA A 50 5.15 10.38 -24.33
N ASN A 51 5.06 9.77 -25.50
CA ASN A 51 5.80 10.18 -26.70
C ASN A 51 4.82 10.73 -27.74
N ILE A 52 5.28 11.69 -28.54
CA ILE A 52 4.49 12.27 -29.63
C ILE A 52 5.13 11.80 -30.93
N ASP A 53 4.34 11.11 -31.74
CA ASP A 53 4.73 10.72 -33.09
C ASP A 53 3.95 11.57 -34.09
N SER A 54 4.64 12.10 -35.09
CA SER A 54 4.06 12.91 -36.16
C SER A 54 4.31 12.28 -37.54
N SER A 55 4.67 11.00 -37.60
CA SER A 55 4.80 10.26 -38.84
C SER A 55 3.47 10.28 -39.61
N LEU A 56 3.51 10.61 -40.91
CA LEU A 56 2.36 10.66 -41.83
C LEU A 56 1.36 11.82 -41.67
N GLY A 57 1.77 12.95 -41.06
CA GLY A 57 0.95 14.17 -41.04
C GLY A 57 -0.25 14.15 -40.09
N LYS A 58 -0.42 13.07 -39.31
CA LYS A 58 -1.36 12.98 -38.20
C LYS A 58 -0.59 12.97 -36.88
N ALA A 59 -0.98 13.83 -35.96
CA ALA A 59 -0.38 13.86 -34.63
C ALA A 59 -0.92 12.68 -33.78
N LEU A 60 -0.02 11.85 -33.29
CA LEU A 60 -0.31 10.66 -32.49
C LEU A 60 0.34 10.81 -31.10
N LEU A 61 -0.42 10.48 -30.06
CA LEU A 61 0.08 10.36 -28.69
C LEU A 61 0.30 8.88 -28.39
N GLN A 62 1.56 8.49 -28.19
CA GLN A 62 1.93 7.16 -27.75
C GLN A 62 2.12 7.16 -26.23
N LEU A 63 1.35 6.32 -25.53
CA LEU A 63 1.43 6.13 -24.09
C LEU A 63 1.95 4.72 -23.81
N SER A 64 3.02 4.63 -23.03
CA SER A 64 3.58 3.38 -22.53
C SER A 64 3.42 3.35 -21.01
N THR A 65 2.66 2.39 -20.50
CA THR A 65 2.45 2.21 -19.06
C THR A 65 3.53 1.31 -18.46
N SER A 66 3.80 1.48 -17.17
CA SER A 66 4.78 0.67 -16.43
C SER A 66 4.09 -0.40 -15.58
N ASN A 67 4.79 -0.91 -14.55
CA ASN A 67 4.27 -1.86 -13.57
C ASN A 67 3.35 -1.20 -12.52
N TYR A 68 3.20 0.13 -12.54
CA TYR A 68 2.34 0.82 -11.59
C TYR A 68 0.89 0.83 -12.06
N ALA A 69 -0.01 0.49 -11.14
CA ALA A 69 -1.44 0.68 -11.29
C ALA A 69 -1.93 1.74 -10.30
N GLY A 70 -3.03 2.41 -10.63
CA GLY A 70 -3.53 3.48 -9.79
C GLY A 70 -4.40 4.46 -10.56
N SER A 71 -4.62 5.63 -9.97
CA SER A 71 -5.41 6.69 -10.57
C SER A 71 -4.73 8.04 -10.39
N ILE A 72 -4.73 8.86 -11.44
CA ILE A 72 -4.20 10.22 -11.44
C ILE A 72 -5.18 11.18 -12.15
N PRO A 73 -5.23 12.45 -11.76
CA PRO A 73 -5.97 13.46 -12.50
C PRO A 73 -5.21 13.85 -13.78
N LEU A 74 -5.94 14.17 -14.84
CA LEU A 74 -5.43 14.77 -16.06
C LEU A 74 -5.92 16.22 -16.20
N LEU A 75 -4.97 17.09 -16.51
CA LEU A 75 -5.17 18.49 -16.81
C LEU A 75 -5.44 18.68 -18.30
N SER A 76 -6.47 19.48 -18.61
CA SER A 76 -6.79 19.85 -19.99
C SER A 76 -5.72 20.79 -20.57
N PRO A 77 -5.29 20.58 -21.84
CA PRO A 77 -4.33 21.47 -22.49
C PRO A 77 -4.90 22.86 -22.80
N LYS A 78 -6.24 23.03 -22.75
CA LYS A 78 -6.93 24.28 -23.04
C LYS A 78 -6.81 25.27 -21.89
N ASP A 79 -7.27 24.87 -20.70
CA ASP A 79 -7.46 25.74 -19.55
C ASP A 79 -6.58 25.37 -18.35
N GLY A 80 -5.81 24.28 -18.43
CA GLY A 80 -4.97 23.79 -17.32
C GLY A 80 -5.76 23.25 -16.13
N LYS A 81 -7.09 23.13 -16.23
CA LYS A 81 -7.97 22.61 -15.19
C LYS A 81 -8.07 21.07 -15.25
N PRO A 82 -8.27 20.40 -14.10
CA PRO A 82 -8.58 18.97 -14.08
C PRO A 82 -9.85 18.71 -14.89
N TYR A 83 -9.74 17.81 -15.87
CA TYR A 83 -10.83 17.50 -16.79
C TYR A 83 -11.29 16.04 -16.67
N GLU A 84 -10.37 15.11 -16.44
CA GLU A 84 -10.69 13.68 -16.36
C GLU A 84 -9.60 12.92 -15.58
N ASP A 85 -9.89 11.71 -15.11
CA ASP A 85 -8.92 10.87 -14.38
C ASP A 85 -8.43 9.70 -15.23
N LEU A 86 -7.11 9.50 -15.25
CA LEU A 86 -6.48 8.32 -15.85
C LEU A 86 -6.43 7.21 -14.82
N THR A 87 -7.02 6.06 -15.14
CA THR A 87 -6.95 4.86 -14.27
C THR A 87 -6.20 3.74 -14.98
N ILE A 88 -5.14 3.23 -14.33
CA ILE A 88 -4.36 2.08 -14.78
C ILE A 88 -4.71 0.87 -13.90
N ARG A 89 -5.05 -0.26 -14.51
CA ARG A 89 -5.41 -1.52 -13.84
C ARG A 89 -4.40 -2.64 -14.14
N GLY A 90 -4.41 -3.69 -13.33
CA GLY A 90 -3.64 -4.90 -13.62
C GLY A 90 -4.02 -5.53 -14.97
N ARG A 91 -3.00 -5.96 -15.73
CA ARG A 91 -3.12 -6.51 -17.09
C ARG A 91 -4.08 -7.69 -17.20
N PHE A 92 -4.17 -8.53 -16.16
CA PHE A 92 -4.99 -9.74 -16.19
C PHE A 92 -6.42 -9.52 -15.64
N ARG A 93 -6.91 -8.27 -15.62
CA ARG A 93 -8.27 -7.87 -15.19
C ARG A 93 -8.63 -8.29 -13.77
N GLU A 94 -7.64 -8.26 -12.91
CA GLU A 94 -7.75 -8.66 -11.51
C GLU A 94 -8.47 -7.60 -10.67
N ASP A 95 -9.02 -8.02 -9.53
CA ASP A 95 -9.54 -7.10 -8.52
C ASP A 95 -8.41 -6.59 -7.61
N ILE A 96 -7.89 -5.40 -7.94
CA ILE A 96 -6.82 -4.73 -7.20
C ILE A 96 -7.20 -4.56 -5.73
N SER A 97 -8.45 -4.17 -5.46
CA SER A 97 -8.91 -3.83 -4.12
C SER A 97 -8.91 -5.06 -3.22
N GLY A 98 -9.34 -6.19 -3.76
CA GLY A 98 -9.37 -7.43 -3.02
C GLY A 98 -7.99 -8.11 -2.90
N LEU A 99 -7.09 -7.98 -3.88
CA LEU A 99 -5.69 -8.39 -3.74
C LEU A 99 -4.95 -7.57 -2.68
N LEU A 100 -5.09 -6.24 -2.72
CA LEU A 100 -4.53 -5.35 -1.69
C LEU A 100 -5.07 -5.66 -0.29
N THR A 101 -6.34 -6.05 -0.21
CA THR A 101 -6.96 -6.51 1.03
C THR A 101 -6.30 -7.78 1.58
N PHE A 102 -5.97 -8.72 0.70
CA PHE A 102 -5.28 -9.94 1.10
C PHE A 102 -3.83 -9.64 1.55
N VAL A 103 -3.15 -8.73 0.85
CA VAL A 103 -1.72 -8.40 1.08
C VAL A 103 -1.46 -7.52 2.32
N GLN A 104 -2.52 -7.00 2.95
CA GLN A 104 -2.50 -6.04 4.08
C GLN A 104 -1.26 -6.14 4.99
N GLY A 105 -0.44 -5.08 4.94
CA GLY A 105 0.70 -4.83 5.85
C GLY A 105 2.07 -4.75 5.17
N SER A 106 2.21 -5.27 3.95
CA SER A 106 3.53 -5.42 3.31
C SER A 106 3.82 -4.39 2.20
N LEU A 107 2.79 -3.98 1.46
CA LEU A 107 2.90 -3.00 0.38
C LEU A 107 1.89 -1.87 0.58
N LEU A 108 2.36 -0.62 0.50
CA LEU A 108 1.53 0.57 0.68
C LEU A 108 1.26 1.24 -0.67
N PRO A 109 0.01 1.68 -0.94
CA PRO A 109 -0.23 2.64 -2.00
C PRO A 109 0.55 3.92 -1.71
N GLU A 110 1.30 4.40 -2.69
CA GLU A 110 1.93 5.69 -2.62
C GLU A 110 0.93 6.76 -3.07
N TYR A 111 0.94 7.91 -2.40
CA TYR A 111 0.07 9.04 -2.70
C TYR A 111 0.91 10.27 -3.05
N HIS A 112 0.41 11.09 -3.99
CA HIS A 112 1.07 12.35 -4.32
C HIS A 112 0.27 13.54 -3.78
N SER A 113 0.84 14.29 -2.84
CA SER A 113 0.16 15.40 -2.16
C SER A 113 0.05 16.68 -2.99
N SER A 114 0.89 16.85 -4.02
CA SER A 114 0.91 18.08 -4.83
C SER A 114 0.11 17.97 -6.14
N LEU A 115 -0.45 16.81 -6.44
CA LEU A 115 -1.32 16.66 -7.63
C LEU A 115 -2.73 17.15 -7.30
N PRO A 116 -3.47 17.63 -8.31
CA PRO A 116 -4.88 17.97 -8.14
C PRO A 116 -5.70 16.79 -7.61
N ASP A 117 -6.87 17.12 -7.09
CA ASP A 117 -7.81 16.11 -6.63
C ASP A 117 -8.48 15.41 -7.82
N ILE A 118 -8.74 14.12 -7.67
CA ILE A 118 -9.44 13.24 -8.62
C ILE A 118 -10.95 13.51 -8.52
N GLN A 119 -11.65 13.53 -9.66
CA GLN A 119 -13.09 13.82 -9.70
C GLN A 119 -13.92 12.52 -9.62
N ASP A 120 -13.55 11.49 -10.38
CA ASP A 120 -14.27 10.21 -10.51
C ASP A 120 -13.35 9.00 -10.84
N SER A 121 -12.71 8.44 -9.81
CA SER A 121 -12.05 7.13 -9.95
C SER A 121 -13.01 5.96 -9.65
N THR A 122 -13.28 5.12 -10.66
CA THR A 122 -13.98 3.82 -10.49
C THR A 122 -13.14 2.74 -9.80
N VAL A 123 -11.86 3.02 -9.53
CA VAL A 123 -10.92 2.14 -8.82
C VAL A 123 -10.35 2.95 -7.67
N GLU A 124 -10.97 2.82 -6.51
CA GLU A 124 -10.48 3.44 -5.29
C GLU A 124 -9.50 2.47 -4.61
N PRO A 125 -8.36 2.97 -4.07
CA PRO A 125 -7.71 2.27 -2.99
C PRO A 125 -8.67 2.43 -1.81
N PRO A 126 -9.27 1.35 -1.31
CA PRO A 126 -10.42 1.51 -0.45
C PRO A 126 -10.07 2.31 0.80
N PHE A 127 -10.83 3.38 1.10
CA PHE A 127 -10.54 4.27 2.25
C PHE A 127 -10.37 3.51 3.57
N TYR A 128 -11.11 2.40 3.72
CA TYR A 128 -10.98 1.54 4.89
C TYR A 128 -9.55 1.00 5.10
N PHE A 129 -8.68 0.98 4.09
CA PHE A 129 -7.28 0.58 4.23
C PHE A 129 -6.51 1.53 5.14
N GLU A 130 -6.71 2.84 4.97
CA GLU A 130 -6.12 3.87 5.83
C GLU A 130 -6.66 3.77 7.26
N CYS A 131 -7.95 3.48 7.39
CA CYS A 131 -8.57 3.21 8.68
C CYS A 131 -8.02 1.94 9.35
N CYS A 132 -7.84 0.84 8.61
CA CYS A 132 -7.22 -0.40 9.09
C CYS A 132 -5.79 -0.16 9.57
N ARG A 133 -4.99 0.59 8.78
CA ARG A 133 -3.62 0.97 9.15
C ARG A 133 -3.59 1.74 10.46
N PHE A 134 -4.48 2.73 10.62
CA PHE A 134 -4.57 3.49 11.85
C PHE A 134 -4.96 2.62 13.05
N ILE A 135 -5.90 1.67 12.86
CA ILE A 135 -6.34 0.71 13.88
C ILE A 135 -5.20 -0.23 14.30
N ASP A 136 -4.37 -0.69 13.36
CA ASP A 136 -3.21 -1.53 13.68
C ASP A 136 -2.09 -0.75 14.35
N PHE A 137 -1.81 0.47 13.85
CA PHE A 137 -0.82 1.37 14.45
C PHE A 137 -1.19 1.78 15.88
N TRP A 138 -2.49 1.77 16.21
CA TRP A 138 -2.99 2.09 17.55
C TRP A 138 -2.36 1.24 18.66
N LYS A 139 -1.93 -0.01 18.37
CA LYS A 139 -1.21 -0.86 19.33
C LYS A 139 0.08 -0.22 19.82
N HIS A 140 0.76 0.55 18.98
CA HIS A 140 1.96 1.29 19.36
C HIS A 140 1.63 2.54 20.16
N VAL A 141 0.51 3.20 19.84
CA VAL A 141 0.00 4.36 20.59
C VAL A 141 -0.37 3.96 22.01
N GLU A 142 -1.06 2.81 22.21
CA GLU A 142 -1.40 2.27 23.54
C GLU A 142 -0.17 2.00 24.41
N ARG A 143 0.94 1.57 23.79
CA ARG A 143 2.21 1.32 24.48
C ARG A 143 2.97 2.60 24.81
N SER A 144 2.67 3.71 24.13
CA SER A 144 3.34 4.98 24.33
C SER A 144 2.79 5.72 25.56
N GLN A 145 3.68 6.28 26.39
CA GLN A 145 3.29 7.10 27.53
C GLN A 145 3.16 8.56 27.11
N TRP A 146 2.10 8.89 26.38
CA TRP A 146 1.83 10.27 25.97
C TRP A 146 1.02 11.02 27.04
N CYS A 147 1.74 11.70 27.92
CA CYS A 147 1.16 12.53 28.98
C CYS A 147 1.36 14.02 28.66
N LYS A 148 0.34 14.85 28.88
CA LYS A 148 0.47 16.32 28.80
C LYS A 148 -0.02 16.96 30.09
N PHE A 149 0.51 18.14 30.41
CA PHE A 149 0.00 18.94 31.51
C PHE A 149 -1.31 19.60 31.10
N GLU A 150 -2.37 19.30 31.84
CA GLU A 150 -3.64 20.01 31.74
C GLU A 150 -3.76 20.96 32.92
N VAL A 151 -4.26 22.16 32.63
CA VAL A 151 -4.54 23.15 33.66
C VAL A 151 -6.02 23.09 34.00
N ILE A 152 -6.33 22.78 35.26
CA ILE A 152 -7.70 22.59 35.73
C ILE A 152 -7.94 23.56 36.87
N ASP A 153 -9.05 24.28 36.80
CA ASP A 153 -9.54 25.07 37.92
C ASP A 153 -10.37 24.17 38.83
N ARG A 154 -9.99 24.08 40.11
CA ARG A 154 -10.67 23.27 41.12
C ARG A 154 -10.86 24.07 42.40
N ASP A 155 -12.05 23.97 43.00
CA ASP A 155 -12.28 24.51 44.33
C ASP A 155 -11.61 23.62 45.38
N ARG A 156 -10.84 24.25 46.26
CA ARG A 156 -10.15 23.61 47.39
C ARG A 156 -10.55 24.28 48.69
N ASP A 157 -10.46 23.53 49.78
CA ASP A 157 -10.74 24.05 51.12
C ASP A 157 -9.56 24.84 51.73
N LEU A 158 -8.40 24.76 51.07
CA LEU A 158 -7.14 25.37 51.50
C LEU A 158 -6.49 26.12 50.32
N PRO A 159 -5.85 27.27 50.56
CA PRO A 159 -5.11 27.99 49.54
C PRO A 159 -3.84 27.23 49.16
N THR A 160 -3.48 27.27 47.88
CA THR A 160 -2.24 26.70 47.35
C THR A 160 -1.58 27.69 46.39
N SER A 161 -0.42 27.34 45.83
CA SER A 161 0.36 28.23 44.95
C SER A 161 -0.39 28.69 43.70
N GLY A 162 -1.45 28.00 43.28
CA GLY A 162 -2.28 28.35 42.13
C GLY A 162 -3.60 29.06 42.47
N THR A 163 -3.82 29.49 43.71
CA THR A 163 -5.10 30.11 44.13
C THR A 163 -5.33 31.45 43.42
N ARG A 164 -6.53 31.61 42.86
CA ARG A 164 -6.96 32.82 42.14
C ARG A 164 -7.57 33.82 43.12
N TRP A 165 -6.71 34.61 43.74
CA TRP A 165 -7.12 35.59 44.75
C TRP A 165 -8.12 36.61 44.23
N GLU A 166 -8.06 36.96 42.94
CA GLU A 166 -9.02 37.88 42.32
C GLU A 166 -10.46 37.31 42.33
N VAL A 167 -10.60 36.00 42.07
CA VAL A 167 -11.90 35.32 42.08
C VAL A 167 -12.37 35.08 43.52
N TYR A 168 -11.44 34.75 44.41
CA TYR A 168 -11.75 34.56 45.83
C TYR A 168 -12.28 35.84 46.47
N ALA A 169 -11.61 36.99 46.27
CA ALA A 169 -12.03 38.27 46.83
C ALA A 169 -13.44 38.70 46.39
N GLN A 170 -13.88 38.30 45.19
CA GLN A 170 -15.22 38.55 44.67
C GLN A 170 -16.28 37.60 45.23
N ARG A 171 -15.90 36.41 45.71
CA ARG A 171 -16.82 35.35 46.17
C ARG A 171 -16.88 35.21 47.70
N SER A 172 -15.85 35.67 48.40
CA SER A 172 -15.68 35.50 49.85
C SER A 172 -16.69 36.28 50.71
N PHE A 173 -17.50 37.17 50.12
CA PHE A 173 -18.58 37.86 50.84
C PHE A 173 -19.69 36.90 51.29
N ALA A 174 -19.89 35.78 50.57
CA ALA A 174 -20.84 34.75 50.95
C ALA A 174 -20.18 33.78 51.95
N PRO A 175 -20.75 33.59 53.17
CA PRO A 175 -20.14 32.73 54.20
C PRO A 175 -19.88 31.29 53.74
N GLU A 176 -20.72 30.75 52.87
CA GLU A 176 -20.59 29.41 52.29
C GLU A 176 -19.37 29.25 51.38
N MET A 177 -18.87 30.36 50.82
CA MET A 177 -17.75 30.39 49.88
C MET A 177 -16.45 30.86 50.53
N ALA A 178 -16.48 31.29 51.80
CA ALA A 178 -15.33 31.81 52.52
C ALA A 178 -14.17 30.81 52.63
N MET A 179 -14.48 29.52 52.69
CA MET A 179 -13.49 28.44 52.74
C MET A 179 -13.24 27.77 51.38
N ARG A 180 -13.76 28.32 50.28
CA ARG A 180 -13.59 27.74 48.93
C ARG A 180 -12.66 28.58 48.08
N TYR A 181 -11.50 28.03 47.79
CA TYR A 181 -10.43 28.66 47.03
C TYR A 181 -10.36 28.05 45.63
N LEU A 182 -10.83 28.81 44.63
CA LEU A 182 -10.65 28.40 43.23
C LEU A 182 -9.16 28.42 42.89
N THR A 183 -8.61 27.26 42.63
CA THR A 183 -7.18 27.05 42.43
C THR A 183 -6.92 26.49 41.05
N ARG A 184 -5.95 27.09 40.37
CA ARG A 184 -5.43 26.63 39.08
C ARG A 184 -4.35 25.57 39.31
N GLU A 185 -4.67 24.30 39.07
CA GLU A 185 -3.77 23.17 39.27
C GLU A 185 -3.27 22.62 37.93
N ASN A 186 -1.97 22.33 37.85
CA ASN A 186 -1.37 21.62 36.72
C ASN A 186 -1.37 20.12 37.01
N ARG A 187 -2.14 19.35 36.24
CA ARG A 187 -2.19 17.89 36.37
C ARG A 187 -1.58 17.24 35.14
N LEU A 188 -0.64 16.32 35.35
CA LEU A 188 -0.16 15.45 34.28
C LEU A 188 -1.26 14.43 33.93
N SER A 189 -1.78 14.51 32.71
CA SER A 189 -2.94 13.75 32.25
C SER A 189 -2.61 12.94 31.00
N LYS A 190 -3.00 11.66 30.99
CA LYS A 190 -2.97 10.81 29.79
C LYS A 190 -4.16 11.10 28.87
N LEU A 191 -5.32 11.42 29.45
CA LEU A 191 -6.58 11.68 28.73
C LEU A 191 -6.75 13.16 28.40
N HIS A 192 -5.71 13.74 27.81
CA HIS A 192 -5.72 15.15 27.43
C HIS A 192 -6.55 15.39 26.16
N SER A 193 -6.87 16.66 25.87
CA SER A 193 -7.71 17.06 24.74
C SER A 193 -7.24 16.49 23.39
N GLU A 194 -5.94 16.56 23.08
CA GLU A 194 -5.40 16.01 21.82
C GLU A 194 -5.52 14.47 21.75
N PHE A 195 -5.29 13.77 22.86
CA PHE A 195 -5.51 12.32 22.91
C PHE A 195 -6.98 11.97 22.68
N LYS A 196 -7.92 12.71 23.28
CA LYS A 196 -9.36 12.55 23.06
C LYS A 196 -9.75 12.82 21.60
N GLN A 197 -9.13 13.80 20.95
CA GLN A 197 -9.32 14.05 19.51
C GLN A 197 -8.80 12.89 18.67
N LEU A 198 -7.60 12.37 18.98
CA LEU A 198 -7.02 11.21 18.29
C LEU A 198 -7.90 9.96 18.44
N VAL A 199 -8.43 9.73 19.64
CA VAL A 199 -9.43 8.68 19.92
C VAL A 199 -10.71 8.90 19.13
N THR A 200 -11.14 10.14 18.92
CA THR A 200 -12.32 10.43 18.09
C THR A 200 -12.06 10.04 16.62
N VAL A 201 -10.85 10.28 16.10
CA VAL A 201 -10.46 9.80 14.76
C VAL A 201 -10.40 8.27 14.72
N LEU A 202 -9.96 7.61 15.79
CA LEU A 202 -9.98 6.14 15.89
C LEU A 202 -11.39 5.59 15.81
N LEU A 203 -12.32 6.13 16.60
CA LEU A 203 -13.72 5.70 16.59
C LEU A 203 -14.35 5.94 15.22
N PHE A 204 -13.97 7.02 14.52
CA PHE A 204 -14.36 7.24 13.15
C PHE A 204 -13.79 6.16 12.20
N ALA A 205 -12.49 5.87 12.26
CA ALA A 205 -11.86 4.84 11.46
C ALA A 205 -12.53 3.46 11.67
N ILE A 206 -12.87 3.14 12.93
CA ILE A 206 -13.62 1.94 13.28
C ILE A 206 -14.99 1.92 12.59
N SER A 207 -15.73 3.03 12.61
CA SER A 207 -17.05 3.12 11.97
C SER A 207 -16.97 2.94 10.45
N GLU A 208 -15.92 3.45 9.81
CA GLU A 208 -15.67 3.29 8.36
C GLU A 208 -15.39 1.83 7.99
N VAL A 209 -14.58 1.13 8.80
CA VAL A 209 -14.29 -0.30 8.61
C VAL A 209 -15.54 -1.17 8.86
N GLN A 210 -16.49 -0.71 9.67
CA GLN A 210 -17.74 -1.46 9.92
C GLN A 210 -18.82 -1.25 8.84
N LYS A 211 -18.65 -0.30 7.91
CA LYS A 211 -19.64 -0.04 6.86
C LYS A 211 -19.89 -1.25 5.99
N ILE A 212 -21.13 -1.37 5.49
CA ILE A 212 -21.57 -2.45 4.59
C ILE A 212 -20.75 -2.48 3.29
N GLN A 213 -20.21 -1.33 2.88
CA GLN A 213 -19.36 -1.17 1.68
C GLN A 213 -17.97 -1.80 1.82
N THR A 214 -17.55 -2.18 3.02
CA THR A 214 -16.25 -2.83 3.25
C THR A 214 -16.35 -4.35 3.05
N PRO A 215 -15.36 -5.01 2.43
CA PRO A 215 -15.39 -6.45 2.21
C PRO A 215 -15.55 -7.23 3.52
N ILE A 216 -16.37 -8.28 3.49
CA ILE A 216 -16.70 -9.11 4.65
C ILE A 216 -15.44 -9.68 5.32
N ALA A 217 -14.45 -10.09 4.52
CA ALA A 217 -13.17 -10.60 5.00
C ALA A 217 -12.38 -9.59 5.85
N VAL A 218 -12.45 -8.29 5.53
CA VAL A 218 -11.83 -7.24 6.33
C VAL A 218 -12.58 -7.08 7.63
N ARG A 219 -13.91 -6.95 7.56
CA ARG A 219 -14.73 -6.79 8.76
C ARG A 219 -14.49 -7.94 9.73
N SER A 220 -14.55 -9.20 9.26
CA SER A 220 -14.39 -10.40 10.08
C SER A 220 -13.02 -10.46 10.78
N ARG A 221 -11.94 -10.09 10.09
CA ARG A 221 -10.59 -10.03 10.66
C ARG A 221 -10.46 -9.02 11.80
N TYR A 222 -11.07 -7.84 11.65
CA TYR A 222 -10.96 -6.76 12.64
C TYR A 222 -12.06 -6.81 13.73
N LEU A 223 -13.04 -7.72 13.64
CA LEU A 223 -14.16 -7.80 14.61
C LEU A 223 -13.68 -7.79 16.06
N THR A 224 -12.74 -8.67 16.42
CA THR A 224 -12.24 -8.79 17.80
C THR A 224 -11.47 -7.54 18.25
N GLN A 225 -10.61 -7.00 17.38
CA GLN A 225 -9.81 -5.81 17.69
C GLN A 225 -10.69 -4.55 17.81
N ILE A 226 -11.66 -4.41 16.92
CA ILE A 226 -12.65 -3.32 16.94
C ILE A 226 -13.53 -3.43 18.19
N ALA A 227 -14.02 -4.62 18.54
CA ALA A 227 -14.82 -4.80 19.76
C ALA A 227 -14.05 -4.38 21.02
N ARG A 228 -12.77 -4.77 21.12
CA ARG A 228 -11.88 -4.35 22.23
C ARG A 228 -11.71 -2.83 22.27
N LEU A 229 -11.33 -2.22 21.15
CA LEU A 229 -11.05 -0.77 21.10
C LEU A 229 -12.32 0.05 21.36
N SER A 230 -13.45 -0.36 20.80
CA SER A 230 -14.76 0.27 21.05
C SER A 230 -15.19 0.15 22.50
N SER A 231 -14.90 -0.97 23.18
CA SER A 231 -15.19 -1.12 24.61
C SER A 231 -14.32 -0.20 25.48
N ILE A 232 -13.02 -0.12 25.19
CA ILE A 232 -12.08 0.70 25.98
C ILE A 232 -12.35 2.20 25.77
N TYR A 233 -12.52 2.62 24.53
CA TYR A 233 -12.57 4.05 24.18
C TYR A 233 -13.97 4.58 23.91
N GLY A 234 -14.99 3.73 23.81
CA GLY A 234 -16.36 4.13 23.47
C GLY A 234 -17.00 5.11 24.45
N HIS A 235 -16.58 5.10 25.72
CA HIS A 235 -17.03 6.03 26.75
C HIS A 235 -16.23 7.35 26.78
N THR A 236 -15.19 7.48 25.97
CA THR A 236 -14.39 8.71 25.90
C THR A 236 -15.23 9.83 25.30
N SER A 237 -15.32 10.98 25.98
CA SER A 237 -16.05 12.14 25.50
C SER A 237 -15.58 12.52 24.10
N ARG A 238 -16.48 12.40 23.12
CA ARG A 238 -16.20 12.78 21.73
C ARG A 238 -16.02 14.29 21.67
N LEU A 239 -14.81 14.72 21.35
CA LEU A 239 -14.55 16.13 21.05
C LEU A 239 -14.85 16.38 19.57
N ARG A 240 -15.11 17.65 19.19
CA ARG A 240 -15.21 17.99 17.77
C ARG A 240 -13.92 17.58 17.06
N LEU A 241 -14.07 17.00 15.88
CA LEU A 241 -12.94 16.68 15.01
C LEU A 241 -12.19 17.98 14.69
N CYS A 242 -10.87 17.96 14.86
CA CYS A 242 -10.01 19.07 14.47
C CYS A 242 -9.81 19.08 12.96
N ASP A 243 -9.52 20.26 12.41
CA ASP A 243 -9.20 20.40 10.99
C ASP A 243 -7.88 19.72 10.62
N THR A 244 -6.85 19.89 11.46
CA THR A 244 -5.53 19.25 11.33
C THR A 244 -4.86 19.12 12.68
N PHE A 245 -4.13 18.03 12.91
CA PHE A 245 -3.19 17.90 14.02
C PHE A 245 -1.88 18.59 13.68
N VAL A 246 -1.40 19.43 14.59
CA VAL A 246 -0.07 20.03 14.54
C VAL A 246 0.94 19.04 15.12
N GLU A 247 2.04 18.81 14.39
CA GLU A 247 3.19 18.07 14.89
C GLU A 247 3.99 18.96 15.85
N HIS A 248 4.10 18.55 17.11
CA HIS A 248 5.03 19.18 18.05
C HIS A 248 6.31 18.35 18.13
N ALA A 249 7.47 19.02 18.14
CA ALA A 249 8.76 18.35 18.30
C ALA A 249 8.90 17.61 19.64
N SER A 250 8.13 18.03 20.66
CA SER A 250 8.06 17.39 21.98
C SER A 250 7.25 16.10 22.01
N ASP A 251 6.48 15.79 20.96
CA ASP A 251 5.69 14.56 20.92
C ASP A 251 6.57 13.35 20.56
N PRO A 252 6.34 12.17 21.17
CA PRO A 252 7.03 10.95 20.78
C PRO A 252 6.87 10.66 19.28
N MET A 253 7.90 10.08 18.65
CA MET A 253 7.88 9.76 17.22
C MET A 253 6.65 8.93 16.80
N VAL A 254 6.24 8.00 17.65
CA VAL A 254 5.02 7.19 17.46
C VAL A 254 3.76 8.05 17.40
N ILE A 255 3.64 9.06 18.26
CA ILE A 255 2.49 9.96 18.29
C ILE A 255 2.49 10.90 17.08
N ARG A 256 3.66 11.38 16.66
CA ARG A 256 3.80 12.19 15.45
C ARG A 256 3.33 11.43 14.22
N GLU A 257 3.70 10.16 14.11
CA GLU A 257 3.24 9.29 13.02
C GLU A 257 1.73 9.02 13.12
N ALA A 258 1.19 8.77 14.32
CA ALA A 258 -0.26 8.66 14.53
C ALA A 258 -1.01 9.93 14.09
N LYS A 259 -0.47 11.12 14.38
CA LYS A 259 -1.04 12.40 13.95
C LYS A 259 -1.03 12.55 12.42
N ARG A 260 0.03 12.11 11.73
CA ARG A 260 0.09 12.09 10.26
C ARG A 260 -0.98 11.17 9.67
N LEU A 261 -1.10 9.95 10.18
CA LEU A 261 -2.14 9.01 9.77
C LEU A 261 -3.54 9.56 10.02
N ALA A 262 -3.77 10.17 11.19
CA ALA A 262 -5.03 10.80 11.52
C ALA A 262 -5.36 11.97 10.58
N ASN A 263 -4.38 12.79 10.20
CA ASN A 263 -4.54 13.87 9.23
C ASN A 263 -4.95 13.35 7.85
N VAL A 264 -4.43 12.20 7.41
CA VAL A 264 -4.87 11.55 6.16
C VAL A 264 -6.35 11.17 6.22
N ILE A 265 -6.79 10.58 7.34
CA ILE A 265 -8.19 10.19 7.56
C ILE A 265 -9.12 11.41 7.59
N LEU A 266 -8.73 12.47 8.31
CA LEU A 266 -9.48 13.72 8.41
C LEU A 266 -9.61 14.44 7.06
N GLN A 267 -8.55 14.42 6.25
CA GLN A 267 -8.57 15.02 4.91
C GLN A 267 -9.47 14.23 3.95
N ASN A 268 -9.52 12.90 4.06
CA ASN A 268 -10.37 12.08 3.20
C ASN A 268 -11.88 12.23 3.51
N GLN A 269 -12.26 12.54 4.76
CA GLN A 269 -13.64 12.91 5.10
C GLN A 269 -14.17 14.07 4.24
N ARG A 270 -13.29 14.92 3.70
CA ARG A 270 -13.65 16.04 2.84
C ARG A 270 -13.97 15.63 1.39
N ARG A 271 -14.10 14.32 1.10
CA ARG A 271 -14.32 13.73 -0.25
C ARG A 271 -13.21 14.07 -1.26
N ILE A 272 -12.01 14.31 -0.76
CA ILE A 272 -10.84 14.63 -1.59
C ILE A 272 -10.22 13.32 -2.07
N LYS A 273 -10.55 12.90 -3.30
CA LYS A 273 -9.94 11.72 -3.93
C LYS A 273 -8.52 12.11 -4.39
N ARG A 274 -7.49 11.35 -3.99
CA ARG A 274 -6.08 11.66 -4.30
C ARG A 274 -5.48 10.74 -5.34
N ALA A 275 -4.52 11.28 -6.09
CA ALA A 275 -3.61 10.51 -6.92
C ALA A 275 -2.89 9.43 -6.10
N TRP A 276 -2.97 8.19 -6.56
CA TRP A 276 -2.37 7.04 -5.89
C TRP A 276 -1.79 6.06 -6.90
N ARG A 277 -0.77 5.30 -6.47
CA ARG A 277 -0.17 4.22 -7.26
C ARG A 277 0.25 3.04 -6.38
N VAL A 278 0.29 1.85 -6.98
CA VAL A 278 0.81 0.60 -6.40
C VAL A 278 1.65 -0.11 -7.46
N ASN A 279 2.81 -0.63 -7.08
CA ASN A 279 3.61 -1.48 -7.95
C ASN A 279 3.03 -2.91 -7.98
N TYR A 280 2.60 -3.37 -9.15
CA TYR A 280 2.02 -4.69 -9.32
C TYR A 280 3.04 -5.83 -9.22
N ALA A 281 4.31 -5.58 -9.56
CA ALA A 281 5.36 -6.58 -9.41
C ALA A 281 5.53 -6.91 -7.92
N ASP A 282 5.69 -5.87 -7.09
CA ASP A 282 5.83 -6.01 -5.64
C ASP A 282 4.54 -6.56 -5.02
N LEU A 283 3.37 -6.16 -5.52
CA LEU A 283 2.08 -6.67 -5.02
C LEU A 283 1.99 -8.19 -5.22
N PHE A 284 2.40 -8.67 -6.40
CA PHE A 284 2.40 -10.08 -6.75
C PHE A 284 3.40 -10.88 -5.90
N GLU A 285 4.61 -10.35 -5.70
CA GLU A 285 5.62 -10.96 -4.83
C GLU A 285 5.09 -11.16 -3.40
N HIS A 286 4.57 -10.08 -2.80
CA HIS A 286 4.02 -10.13 -1.44
C HIS A 286 2.79 -11.04 -1.33
N TYR A 287 1.95 -11.07 -2.37
CA TYR A 287 0.83 -12.00 -2.46
C TYR A 287 1.31 -13.46 -2.39
N VAL A 288 2.30 -13.82 -3.20
CA VAL A 288 2.89 -15.17 -3.19
C VAL A 288 3.54 -15.47 -1.83
N GLN A 289 4.32 -14.54 -1.27
CA GLN A 289 4.93 -14.71 0.06
C GLN A 289 3.89 -15.00 1.15
N LEU A 290 2.73 -14.34 1.12
CA LEU A 290 1.66 -14.56 2.09
C LEU A 290 1.02 -15.94 1.95
N LEU A 291 0.79 -16.39 0.71
CA LEU A 291 0.29 -17.75 0.46
C LEU A 291 1.22 -18.80 1.09
N PHE A 292 2.52 -18.70 0.83
CA PHE A 292 3.49 -19.63 1.40
C PHE A 292 3.68 -19.47 2.91
N LYS A 293 3.60 -18.26 3.47
CA LYS A 293 3.62 -18.04 4.93
C LYS A 293 2.48 -18.77 5.62
N GLU A 294 1.28 -18.72 5.05
CA GLU A 294 0.13 -19.43 5.63
C GLU A 294 0.25 -20.95 5.53
N ILE A 295 0.77 -21.46 4.41
CA ILE A 295 1.05 -22.89 4.22
C ILE A 295 2.11 -23.35 5.23
N ALA A 296 3.22 -22.62 5.33
CA ALA A 296 4.30 -22.90 6.27
C ALA A 296 3.81 -22.90 7.73
N ARG A 297 2.95 -21.94 8.10
CA ARG A 297 2.34 -21.89 9.44
C ARG A 297 1.45 -23.10 9.73
N LYS A 298 0.65 -23.55 8.75
CA LYS A 298 -0.22 -24.74 8.89
C LYS A 298 0.59 -26.04 9.00
N ARG A 299 1.76 -26.11 8.36
CA ARG A 299 2.60 -27.32 8.25
C ARG A 299 3.86 -27.30 9.11
N HIS A 300 4.07 -26.24 9.90
CA HIS A 300 5.26 -26.02 10.74
C HIS A 300 6.60 -25.96 9.97
N TYR A 301 6.59 -25.48 8.72
CA TYR A 301 7.81 -25.27 7.92
C TYR A 301 8.51 -23.97 8.32
N SER A 302 9.83 -23.93 8.18
CA SER A 302 10.61 -22.71 8.39
C SER A 302 10.66 -21.88 7.12
N ILE A 303 10.38 -20.58 7.20
CA ILE A 303 10.28 -19.69 6.04
C ILE A 303 11.10 -18.42 6.25
N ALA A 304 11.84 -18.03 5.22
CA ALA A 304 12.58 -16.77 5.16
C ALA A 304 12.12 -15.98 3.92
N CYS A 305 11.58 -14.79 4.13
CA CYS A 305 11.18 -13.89 3.05
C CYS A 305 12.31 -12.89 2.81
N ASN A 306 12.65 -12.67 1.54
CA ASN A 306 13.68 -11.71 1.13
C ASN A 306 15.02 -11.86 1.89
N PRO A 307 15.58 -13.09 2.08
CA PRO A 307 16.86 -13.25 2.74
C PRO A 307 17.98 -12.63 1.89
N ARG A 308 18.93 -11.95 2.53
CA ARG A 308 20.06 -11.30 1.82
C ARG A 308 21.31 -12.16 1.86
N TYR A 309 21.76 -12.61 0.70
CA TYR A 309 23.04 -13.27 0.54
C TYR A 309 24.11 -12.22 0.24
N SER A 310 24.88 -11.82 1.25
CA SER A 310 25.88 -10.76 1.14
C SER A 310 27.01 -11.14 0.18
N ILE A 311 27.40 -10.20 -0.68
CA ILE A 311 28.59 -10.28 -1.53
C ILE A 311 29.67 -9.41 -0.86
N SER A 312 30.80 -10.02 -0.52
CA SER A 312 31.93 -9.34 0.12
C SER A 312 33.16 -9.32 -0.79
N GLY A 313 33.98 -8.27 -0.69
CA GLY A 313 35.21 -8.09 -1.45
C GLY A 313 35.47 -6.64 -1.86
N SER A 314 36.64 -6.37 -2.47
CA SER A 314 36.94 -5.08 -3.09
C SER A 314 36.18 -4.97 -4.41
N SER A 315 34.95 -4.48 -4.34
CA SER A 315 34.05 -4.45 -5.47
C SER A 315 33.86 -3.02 -6.03
N PRO A 316 33.76 -2.85 -7.37
CA PRO A 316 33.47 -1.57 -7.98
C PRO A 316 32.14 -0.98 -7.48
N ALA A 317 31.96 0.34 -7.58
CA ALA A 317 30.74 1.01 -7.11
C ALA A 317 29.42 0.50 -7.73
N TRP A 318 29.48 -0.07 -8.93
CA TRP A 318 28.33 -0.65 -9.65
C TRP A 318 28.03 -2.12 -9.28
N SER A 319 28.87 -2.75 -8.46
CA SER A 319 28.70 -4.15 -8.06
C SER A 319 27.50 -4.36 -7.14
N LEU A 320 26.89 -5.53 -7.24
CA LEU A 320 25.83 -5.94 -6.32
C LEU A 320 26.43 -6.19 -4.92
N ARG A 321 25.73 -5.72 -3.89
CA ARG A 321 26.12 -5.95 -2.49
C ARG A 321 25.52 -7.22 -1.91
N TYR A 322 24.43 -7.70 -2.50
CA TYR A 322 23.76 -8.92 -2.07
C TYR A 322 22.90 -9.49 -3.20
N LEU A 323 22.56 -10.77 -3.08
CA LEU A 323 21.49 -11.44 -3.81
C LEU A 323 20.29 -11.62 -2.87
N GLU A 324 19.07 -11.44 -3.39
CA GLU A 324 17.84 -11.50 -2.59
C GLU A 324 16.80 -12.34 -3.35
N PRO A 325 16.62 -13.63 -3.01
CA PRO A 325 15.45 -14.39 -3.48
C PRO A 325 14.19 -13.89 -2.76
N ASP A 326 13.05 -13.97 -3.44
CA ASP A 326 11.78 -13.50 -2.88
C ASP A 326 11.36 -14.33 -1.65
N LEU A 327 11.62 -15.65 -1.71
CA LEU A 327 11.21 -16.57 -0.64
C LEU A 327 12.05 -17.85 -0.61
N VAL A 328 12.38 -18.30 0.60
CA VAL A 328 13.02 -19.59 0.85
C VAL A 328 12.25 -20.36 1.91
N VAL A 329 11.85 -21.59 1.60
CA VAL A 329 11.16 -22.50 2.51
C VAL A 329 12.07 -23.69 2.81
N TYR A 330 12.22 -24.00 4.09
CA TYR A 330 12.97 -25.13 4.60
C TYR A 330 12.00 -26.18 5.15
N LYS A 331 12.12 -27.39 4.62
CA LYS A 331 11.38 -28.58 5.04
C LYS A 331 12.36 -29.72 5.20
N ASP A 332 12.64 -30.13 6.43
CA ASP A 332 13.61 -31.19 6.74
C ASP A 332 14.94 -30.96 5.96
N ASP A 333 15.38 -31.92 5.15
CA ASP A 333 16.58 -31.84 4.31
C ASP A 333 16.35 -31.23 2.91
N CYS A 334 15.17 -30.66 2.67
CA CYS A 334 14.76 -30.05 1.40
C CYS A 334 14.67 -28.52 1.52
N GLN A 335 15.28 -27.83 0.56
CA GLN A 335 15.15 -26.38 0.41
C GLN A 335 14.40 -26.04 -0.87
N TYR A 336 13.38 -25.21 -0.72
CA TYR A 336 12.60 -24.65 -1.82
C TYR A 336 12.93 -23.18 -1.98
N ILE A 337 13.48 -22.81 -3.13
CA ILE A 337 13.74 -21.43 -3.51
C ILE A 337 12.60 -21.00 -4.41
N ILE A 338 11.86 -19.97 -4.01
CA ILE A 338 10.67 -19.50 -4.69
C ILE A 338 10.91 -18.06 -5.14
N ASP A 339 10.65 -17.80 -6.42
CA ASP A 339 10.82 -16.50 -7.05
C ASP A 339 9.54 -16.20 -7.87
N ALA A 340 8.93 -15.04 -7.63
CA ALA A 340 7.62 -14.65 -8.14
C ALA A 340 7.77 -13.49 -9.12
N LYS A 341 7.24 -13.64 -10.33
CA LYS A 341 7.31 -12.59 -11.36
C LYS A 341 5.94 -12.31 -11.96
N TYR A 342 5.55 -11.03 -11.96
CA TYR A 342 4.35 -10.55 -12.63
C TYR A 342 4.56 -10.44 -14.16
N LYS A 343 4.59 -11.60 -14.84
CA LYS A 343 4.80 -11.70 -16.30
C LYS A 343 3.79 -12.65 -16.96
N SER A 344 3.56 -12.50 -18.26
CA SER A 344 2.54 -13.23 -19.01
C SER A 344 2.94 -14.64 -19.47
N HIS A 345 3.99 -15.24 -18.90
CA HIS A 345 4.52 -16.55 -19.34
C HIS A 345 3.47 -17.66 -19.26
N MET A 346 2.73 -17.76 -18.16
CA MET A 346 1.68 -18.79 -18.00
C MET A 346 0.41 -18.51 -18.82
N PHE A 347 0.21 -17.27 -19.29
CA PHE A 347 -0.88 -16.93 -20.21
C PHE A 347 -0.53 -17.20 -21.69
N ASN A 348 0.76 -17.23 -22.03
CA ASN A 348 1.25 -17.38 -23.42
C ASN A 348 1.93 -18.73 -23.67
N ARG A 349 1.41 -19.82 -23.08
CA ARG A 349 2.03 -21.15 -23.14
C ARG A 349 2.22 -21.70 -24.56
N GLU A 350 1.34 -21.32 -25.49
CA GLU A 350 1.35 -21.81 -26.88
C GLU A 350 2.08 -20.87 -27.85
N LYS A 351 2.45 -19.65 -27.41
CA LYS A 351 3.05 -18.63 -28.27
C LYS A 351 4.55 -18.55 -28.02
N ILE A 352 5.34 -18.84 -29.04
CA ILE A 352 6.79 -18.68 -29.02
C ILE A 352 7.14 -17.29 -29.53
N SER A 353 7.64 -16.42 -28.66
CA SER A 353 8.32 -15.19 -29.07
C SER A 353 9.74 -15.14 -28.50
N GLY A 354 10.67 -14.57 -29.26
CA GLY A 354 12.07 -14.43 -28.84
C GLY A 354 12.20 -13.70 -27.50
N ASP A 355 11.45 -12.60 -27.35
CA ASP A 355 11.44 -11.79 -26.13
C ASP A 355 10.91 -12.56 -24.91
N LEU A 356 9.88 -13.40 -25.09
CA LEU A 356 9.33 -14.22 -24.00
C LEU A 356 10.34 -15.26 -23.53
N LYS A 357 11.05 -15.89 -24.48
CA LYS A 357 12.08 -16.90 -24.22
C LYS A 357 13.27 -16.28 -23.49
N GLU A 358 13.71 -15.11 -23.92
CA GLU A 358 14.84 -14.42 -23.32
C GLU A 358 14.51 -13.90 -21.91
N SER A 359 13.30 -13.37 -21.73
CA SER A 359 12.78 -12.99 -20.41
C SER A 359 12.66 -14.18 -19.46
N PHE A 360 12.20 -15.34 -19.96
CA PHE A 360 12.16 -16.58 -19.19
C PHE A 360 13.56 -17.08 -18.82
N ARG A 361 14.51 -17.01 -19.75
CA ARG A 361 15.91 -17.39 -19.53
C ARG A 361 16.52 -16.59 -18.39
N SER A 362 16.25 -15.29 -18.33
CA SER A 362 16.69 -14.43 -17.22
C SER A 362 16.13 -14.89 -15.88
N ASP A 363 14.82 -15.15 -15.79
CA ASP A 363 14.17 -15.59 -14.55
C ASP A 363 14.69 -16.96 -14.10
N LEU A 364 14.85 -17.88 -15.04
CA LEU A 364 15.38 -19.21 -14.78
C LEU A 364 16.82 -19.15 -14.26
N HIS A 365 17.68 -18.33 -14.88
CA HIS A 365 19.05 -18.16 -14.40
C HIS A 365 19.10 -17.55 -13.00
N GLN A 366 18.22 -16.59 -12.71
CA GLN A 366 18.14 -15.95 -11.40
C GLN A 366 17.78 -16.97 -10.29
N VAL A 367 16.72 -17.76 -10.48
CA VAL A 367 16.30 -18.74 -9.46
C VAL A 367 17.32 -19.87 -9.29
N LEU A 368 17.96 -20.31 -10.38
CA LEU A 368 19.02 -21.31 -10.31
C LEU A 368 20.24 -20.78 -9.58
N ALA A 369 20.63 -19.52 -9.81
CA ALA A 369 21.71 -18.89 -9.05
C ALA A 369 21.39 -18.87 -7.56
N TYR A 370 20.17 -18.52 -7.15
CA TYR A 370 19.75 -18.55 -5.76
C TYR A 370 19.80 -19.95 -5.13
N SER A 371 19.41 -20.99 -5.88
CA SER A 371 19.50 -22.38 -5.43
C SER A 371 20.94 -22.85 -5.19
N SER A 372 21.93 -22.28 -5.90
CA SER A 372 23.32 -22.73 -5.78
C SER A 372 23.90 -22.54 -4.37
N PHE A 373 23.48 -21.50 -3.65
CA PHE A 373 24.03 -21.11 -2.35
C PHE A 373 23.47 -21.88 -1.14
N GLY A 374 22.47 -22.75 -1.32
CA GLY A 374 21.94 -23.60 -0.25
C GLY A 374 22.93 -24.67 0.22
N ILE A 375 22.88 -25.05 1.50
CA ILE A 375 23.71 -26.13 2.08
C ILE A 375 23.04 -27.50 1.90
N THR A 376 21.72 -27.53 1.78
CA THR A 376 20.92 -28.77 1.69
C THR A 376 21.17 -29.53 0.38
N PRO A 377 21.23 -30.87 0.41
CA PRO A 377 21.46 -31.68 -0.79
C PRO A 377 20.27 -31.65 -1.76
N ASN A 378 19.04 -31.60 -1.24
CA ASN A 378 17.83 -31.58 -2.04
C ASN A 378 17.33 -30.15 -2.23
N LYS A 379 17.56 -29.59 -3.42
CA LYS A 379 17.16 -28.23 -3.76
C LYS A 379 16.15 -28.25 -4.89
N ARG A 380 15.06 -27.53 -4.70
CA ARG A 380 14.01 -27.35 -5.70
C ARG A 380 13.79 -25.87 -5.91
N ALA A 381 13.74 -25.46 -7.18
CA ALA A 381 13.39 -24.09 -7.54
C ALA A 381 11.92 -24.03 -7.96
N ILE A 382 11.23 -22.96 -7.59
CA ILE A 382 9.85 -22.70 -7.97
C ILE A 382 9.78 -21.30 -8.57
N LEU A 383 9.35 -21.21 -9.83
CA LEU A 383 9.03 -19.94 -10.47
C LEU A 383 7.52 -19.77 -10.49
N VAL A 384 7.06 -18.68 -9.89
CA VAL A 384 5.64 -18.39 -9.75
C VAL A 384 5.25 -17.25 -10.70
N TYR A 385 4.24 -17.49 -11.52
CA TYR A 385 3.69 -16.54 -12.49
C TYR A 385 2.17 -16.42 -12.33
N PRO A 386 1.57 -15.28 -12.68
CA PRO A 386 0.13 -15.14 -12.73
C PRO A 386 -0.47 -16.01 -13.85
N ALA A 387 -1.60 -16.65 -13.58
CA ALA A 387 -2.36 -17.47 -14.52
C ALA A 387 -3.87 -17.32 -14.27
N THR A 388 -4.72 -17.85 -15.17
CA THR A 388 -6.17 -17.87 -14.97
C THR A 388 -6.56 -18.87 -13.88
N ASP A 389 -5.96 -20.05 -13.94
CA ASP A 389 -6.18 -21.19 -13.06
C ASP A 389 -4.86 -21.68 -12.48
N PHE A 390 -4.93 -22.50 -11.43
CA PHE A 390 -3.73 -23.14 -10.88
C PHE A 390 -3.12 -24.10 -11.89
N ILE A 391 -1.83 -23.93 -12.18
CA ILE A 391 -1.07 -24.78 -13.10
C ILE A 391 0.26 -25.12 -12.43
N SER A 392 0.68 -26.38 -12.51
CA SER A 392 2.02 -26.79 -12.08
C SER A 392 2.67 -27.63 -13.17
N GLN A 393 3.89 -27.24 -13.57
CA GLN A 393 4.70 -27.97 -14.54
C GLN A 393 6.09 -28.20 -13.97
N LYS A 394 6.51 -29.46 -13.91
CA LYS A 394 7.86 -29.84 -13.50
C LYS A 394 8.79 -29.83 -14.70
N LEU A 395 9.88 -29.08 -14.60
CA LEU A 395 11.02 -29.13 -15.50
C LEU A 395 12.20 -29.77 -14.78
N GLN A 396 12.90 -30.66 -15.46
CA GLN A 396 14.14 -31.24 -14.96
C GLN A 396 15.29 -30.76 -15.83
N ILE A 397 16.24 -30.07 -15.22
CA ILE A 397 17.47 -29.64 -15.89
C ILE A 397 18.54 -30.67 -15.54
N SER A 398 19.02 -31.40 -16.52
CA SER A 398 20.10 -32.36 -16.36
C SER A 398 21.39 -31.80 -16.95
N ASN A 399 22.47 -31.87 -16.17
CA ASN A 399 23.80 -31.65 -16.69
C ASN A 399 24.37 -33.02 -17.14
N PRO A 400 24.54 -33.25 -18.45
CA PRO A 400 25.04 -34.54 -18.95
C PRO A 400 26.48 -34.83 -18.50
N LEU A 401 27.26 -33.81 -18.15
CA LEU A 401 28.67 -33.95 -17.76
C LEU A 401 28.83 -34.43 -16.31
N THR A 402 27.99 -33.94 -15.40
CA THR A 402 28.09 -34.23 -13.95
C THR A 402 27.01 -35.18 -13.45
N ARG A 403 26.02 -35.52 -14.30
CA ARG A 403 24.79 -36.23 -13.93
C ARG A 403 23.98 -35.54 -12.82
N ALA A 404 24.29 -34.28 -12.52
CA ALA A 404 23.50 -33.48 -11.60
C ALA A 404 22.17 -33.13 -12.26
N PHE A 405 21.09 -33.23 -11.48
CA PHE A 405 19.77 -32.78 -11.88
C PHE A 405 19.29 -31.68 -10.94
N THR A 406 18.54 -30.73 -11.49
CA THR A 406 17.84 -29.71 -10.71
C THR A 406 16.39 -29.68 -11.15
N ASP A 407 15.50 -29.82 -10.19
CA ASP A 407 14.06 -29.75 -10.42
C ASP A 407 13.60 -28.29 -10.29
N VAL A 408 12.98 -27.79 -11.36
CA VAL A 408 12.38 -26.46 -11.42
C VAL A 408 10.87 -26.63 -11.66
N HIS A 409 10.06 -26.11 -10.76
CA HIS A 409 8.61 -26.10 -10.90
C HIS A 409 8.15 -24.74 -11.42
N LEU A 410 7.47 -24.74 -12.56
CA LEU A 410 6.74 -23.57 -13.05
C LEU A 410 5.32 -23.63 -12.50
N VAL A 411 4.94 -22.62 -11.73
CA VAL A 411 3.63 -22.57 -11.06
C VAL A 411 2.86 -21.34 -11.55
N GLY A 412 1.69 -21.58 -12.12
CA GLY A 412 0.70 -20.56 -12.42
C GLY A 412 -0.27 -20.42 -11.26
N ILE A 413 -0.45 -19.20 -10.73
CA ILE A 413 -1.41 -18.91 -9.65
C ILE A 413 -2.48 -17.95 -10.16
N SER A 414 -3.74 -18.27 -9.83
CA SER A 414 -4.85 -17.36 -10.07
C SER A 414 -4.85 -16.21 -9.09
N LEU A 415 -5.03 -15.00 -9.61
CA LEU A 415 -5.14 -13.77 -8.82
C LEU A 415 -6.59 -13.46 -8.40
N ASN A 416 -7.50 -14.43 -8.59
CA ASN A 416 -8.87 -14.34 -8.10
C ASN A 416 -8.96 -14.79 -6.63
N ILE A 417 -9.50 -13.92 -5.78
CA ILE A 417 -9.67 -14.14 -4.34
C ILE A 417 -10.49 -15.40 -4.04
N ALA A 418 -11.49 -15.69 -4.87
CA ALA A 418 -12.35 -16.86 -4.70
C ALA A 418 -11.57 -18.19 -4.76
N SER A 419 -10.46 -18.22 -5.51
CA SER A 419 -9.64 -19.42 -5.74
C SER A 419 -8.45 -19.56 -4.79
N ILE A 420 -8.33 -18.67 -3.79
CA ILE A 420 -7.16 -18.63 -2.89
C ILE A 420 -7.03 -19.92 -2.06
N GLU A 421 -8.12 -20.43 -1.50
CA GLU A 421 -8.04 -21.64 -0.65
C GLU A 421 -7.68 -22.89 -1.47
N ASP A 422 -8.23 -23.03 -2.68
CA ASP A 422 -7.88 -24.12 -3.59
C ASP A 422 -6.41 -24.03 -4.02
N THR A 423 -5.95 -22.82 -4.36
CA THR A 423 -4.54 -22.55 -4.67
C THR A 423 -3.63 -22.94 -3.51
N LYS A 424 -3.99 -22.61 -2.26
CA LYS A 424 -3.21 -22.99 -1.07
C LYS A 424 -3.14 -24.50 -0.89
N LEU A 425 -4.23 -25.22 -1.17
CA LEU A 425 -4.28 -26.67 -1.08
C LEU A 425 -3.31 -27.30 -2.09
N GLU A 426 -3.37 -26.87 -3.35
CA GLU A 426 -2.52 -27.39 -4.42
C GLU A 426 -1.03 -27.01 -4.23
N LEU A 427 -0.74 -25.79 -3.78
CA LEU A 427 0.62 -25.40 -3.38
C LEU A 427 1.14 -26.23 -2.21
N GLY A 428 0.28 -26.56 -1.24
CA GLY A 428 0.62 -27.46 -0.14
C GLY A 428 1.05 -28.83 -0.63
N LYS A 429 0.30 -29.43 -1.59
CA LYS A 429 0.64 -30.72 -2.21
C LYS A 429 1.97 -30.70 -2.99
N LEU A 430 2.39 -29.53 -3.47
CA LEU A 430 3.64 -29.38 -4.24
C LEU A 430 4.89 -29.37 -3.33
N ILE A 431 4.74 -28.90 -2.09
CA ILE A 431 5.81 -28.84 -1.10
C ILE A 431 5.84 -30.11 -0.23
N ASP A 432 4.69 -30.76 -0.06
CA ASP A 432 4.55 -32.10 0.53
C ASP A 432 5.32 -33.15 -0.29
#